data_AF-A0A1G4PHK6-F1
#
_entry.id   AF-A0A1G4PHK6-F1
#
_cell.length_a   1.000
_cell.length_b   1.000
_cell.length_c   1.000
_cell.angle_alpha   90.00
_cell.angle_beta   90.00
_cell.angle_gamma   90.00
#
_symmetry.space_group_name_H-M   'P 1'
#
loop_
_entity.id
_entity.type
_entity.pdbx_description
1 polymer ?
#
loop_
_entity_poly.entity_id
_entity_poly.type
_entity_poly.pdbx_seq_one_letter_code
_entity_poly.pdbx_strand_id
1 'polypeptide(L)'
;MDTYYNRIYLGVPEIREYEDAARLSLPITIETSSKSVKKEIWYEVGREYGVHLYDDRVDPFVVALLPYCMKNGYDIVVDNKTGVSDELLNHMTEQLIPVMSMADKFGSIEINAQSVKEKLKTGGGVATGISRGVDSFYTILKTFEGDYKPTLLTLFNVQAYGEYGGKASHSMFLSDIEFAGRVCNELSEKYNSTVNLLTVESNIQEVLPIEIYDSGSFRDAAAVILIKQLVSLYYFSTTISLKDFSVERSCREFEPWLFYCLSTNEQRIQSYGADKNRLEKVRFISDYPITYKYLQVCRQPLMSGNNGIVYTEGMNCTYKCEKCRCTVLELIAVGKLNNYNKVFNTSWVDIHKKDLLMEVIEKKNQHGELDFNDLYRSMKQTGIISDEFENELRFSGTVYTDGCDNKEQRIIELMYAYFSMKLSGYEVFEGFKDNYKKVAIYGMGRIGKLLYFDIKDKVSVVIDRNSKISINNVETRNPDSDLSDIDLIIITTVYDEEVIEHYLKKHGANTVTTLKKLIDEIEDINGK
;
A
#
# COMPACT_ATOMS: atom_id res chain seq x y z
N MET A 1 -13.57 -7.25 -40.00
CA MET A 1 -13.29 -6.68 -38.67
C MET A 1 -12.56 -7.77 -37.92
N ASP A 2 -11.24 -7.72 -37.92
CA ASP A 2 -10.44 -8.68 -37.17
C ASP A 2 -10.65 -8.40 -35.69
N THR A 3 -11.47 -9.21 -35.03
CA THR A 3 -11.62 -9.22 -33.58
C THR A 3 -10.29 -9.65 -32.98
N TYR A 4 -9.57 -8.69 -32.41
CA TYR A 4 -8.35 -8.92 -31.64
C TYR A 4 -8.74 -9.67 -30.36
N TYR A 5 -8.55 -11.00 -30.32
CA TYR A 5 -8.79 -11.79 -29.11
C TYR A 5 -7.51 -11.87 -28.28
N ASN A 6 -7.50 -11.17 -27.16
CA ASN A 6 -6.48 -11.34 -26.13
C ASN A 6 -6.91 -12.50 -25.22
N ARG A 7 -6.04 -13.48 -24.99
CA ARG A 7 -6.35 -14.67 -24.17
C ARG A 7 -5.22 -15.03 -23.23
N ILE A 8 -5.56 -15.51 -22.04
CA ILE A 8 -4.62 -16.19 -21.16
C ILE A 8 -5.02 -17.66 -21.07
N TYR A 9 -4.14 -18.54 -21.54
CA TYR A 9 -4.30 -19.99 -21.42
C TYR A 9 -3.65 -20.47 -20.14
N LEU A 10 -4.41 -21.17 -19.30
CA LEU A 10 -3.96 -21.82 -18.08
C LEU A 10 -3.73 -23.30 -18.37
N GLY A 11 -2.51 -23.78 -18.14
CA GLY A 11 -2.17 -25.19 -18.30
C GLY A 11 -2.66 -26.05 -17.14
N VAL A 12 -2.00 -27.18 -16.93
CA VAL A 12 -2.27 -28.08 -15.81
C VAL A 12 -1.40 -27.67 -14.61
N PRO A 13 -1.98 -27.43 -13.42
CA PRO A 13 -1.18 -27.11 -12.25
C PRO A 13 -0.45 -28.36 -11.74
N GLU A 14 0.66 -28.15 -11.02
CA GLU A 14 1.48 -29.22 -10.46
C GLU A 14 2.00 -28.80 -9.08
N ILE A 15 1.90 -29.69 -8.09
CA ILE A 15 2.54 -29.52 -6.78
C ILE A 15 3.97 -30.06 -6.83
N ARG A 16 4.94 -29.22 -6.44
CA ARG A 16 6.35 -29.58 -6.29
C ARG A 16 6.77 -29.40 -4.84
N GLU A 17 7.37 -30.43 -4.26
CA GLU A 17 7.96 -30.37 -2.91
C GLU A 17 9.43 -29.96 -2.98
N TYR A 18 9.81 -29.08 -2.05
CA TYR A 18 11.18 -28.67 -1.78
C TYR A 18 11.53 -29.02 -0.33
N GLU A 19 12.77 -28.73 0.09
CA GLU A 19 13.26 -29.07 1.43
C GLU A 19 12.40 -28.44 2.54
N ASP A 20 12.09 -27.14 2.40
CA ASP A 20 11.38 -26.33 3.39
C ASP A 20 10.03 -25.77 2.89
N ALA A 21 9.65 -26.07 1.64
CA ALA A 21 8.47 -25.49 1.01
C ALA A 21 7.71 -26.49 0.14
N ALA A 22 6.44 -26.19 -0.13
CA ALA A 22 5.64 -26.83 -1.15
C ALA A 22 5.05 -25.76 -2.08
N ARG A 23 5.17 -25.99 -3.40
CA ARG A 23 4.77 -25.00 -4.42
C ARG A 23 3.74 -25.59 -5.37
N LEU A 24 2.63 -24.87 -5.54
CA LEU A 24 1.67 -25.11 -6.62
C LEU A 24 2.05 -24.22 -7.80
N SER A 25 2.52 -24.80 -8.90
CA SER A 25 2.94 -24.10 -10.11
C SER A 25 1.92 -24.27 -11.24
N LEU A 26 1.66 -23.20 -11.99
CA LEU A 26 0.79 -23.19 -13.16
C LEU A 26 1.51 -22.56 -14.37
N PRO A 27 1.78 -23.33 -15.44
CA PRO A 27 2.24 -22.76 -16.69
C PRO A 27 1.09 -21.98 -17.35
N ILE A 28 1.38 -20.77 -17.83
CA ILE A 28 0.43 -19.94 -18.56
C ILE A 28 0.99 -19.48 -19.91
N THR A 29 0.10 -19.23 -20.86
CA THR A 29 0.44 -18.56 -22.13
C THR A 29 -0.42 -17.33 -22.30
N ILE A 30 0.22 -16.16 -22.40
CA ILE A 30 -0.42 -14.88 -22.66
C ILE A 30 -0.36 -14.63 -24.17
N GLU A 31 -1.51 -14.63 -24.82
CA GLU A 31 -1.65 -14.46 -26.26
C GLU A 31 -2.36 -13.14 -26.59
N THR A 32 -1.76 -12.38 -27.49
CA THR A 32 -2.35 -11.22 -28.16
C THR A 32 -2.27 -11.43 -29.67
N SER A 33 -2.88 -10.54 -30.45
CA SER A 33 -2.83 -10.60 -31.92
C SER A 33 -1.42 -10.62 -32.53
N SER A 34 -0.42 -10.14 -31.80
CA SER A 34 0.96 -9.97 -32.30
C SER A 34 2.00 -10.76 -31.50
N LYS A 35 1.64 -11.35 -30.36
CA LYS A 35 2.61 -11.94 -29.44
C LYS A 35 2.01 -13.11 -28.67
N SER A 36 2.81 -14.16 -28.49
CA SER A 36 2.55 -15.24 -27.54
C SER A 36 3.72 -15.36 -26.57
N VAL A 37 3.44 -15.31 -25.27
CA VAL A 37 4.46 -15.36 -24.21
C VAL A 37 4.10 -16.44 -23.20
N LYS A 38 5.03 -17.38 -23.00
CA LYS A 38 4.92 -18.40 -21.95
C LYS A 38 5.50 -17.88 -20.64
N LYS A 39 4.79 -18.12 -19.55
CA LYS A 39 5.18 -17.78 -18.16
C LYS A 39 4.77 -18.91 -17.22
N GLU A 40 5.20 -18.83 -15.97
CA GLU A 40 4.73 -19.68 -14.87
C GLU A 40 4.30 -18.77 -13.73
N ILE A 41 3.12 -19.03 -13.16
CA ILE A 41 2.63 -18.41 -11.92
C ILE A 41 2.64 -19.49 -10.85
N TRP A 42 2.97 -19.15 -9.60
CA TRP A 42 2.98 -20.12 -8.52
C TRP A 42 2.51 -19.53 -7.19
N TYR A 43 2.08 -20.43 -6.30
CA TYR A 43 1.91 -20.18 -4.87
C TYR A 43 2.84 -21.11 -4.10
N GLU A 44 3.45 -20.62 -3.04
CA GLU A 44 4.34 -21.37 -2.17
C GLU A 44 3.92 -21.23 -0.71
N VAL A 45 3.96 -22.35 0.02
CA VAL A 45 3.67 -22.46 1.45
C VAL A 45 4.79 -23.24 2.14
N GLY A 46 4.86 -23.16 3.48
CA GLY A 46 5.74 -24.03 4.27
C GLY A 46 5.43 -25.52 4.00
N ARG A 47 6.48 -26.36 3.97
CA ARG A 47 6.36 -27.78 3.59
C ARG A 47 5.28 -28.53 4.35
N GLU A 48 5.11 -28.23 5.64
CA GLU A 48 4.10 -28.83 6.51
C GLU A 48 2.66 -28.59 6.04
N TYR A 49 2.42 -27.53 5.26
CA TYR A 49 1.12 -27.21 4.70
C TYR A 49 0.92 -27.75 3.27
N GLY A 50 1.96 -28.29 2.63
CA GLY A 50 1.91 -28.79 1.25
C GLY A 50 0.84 -29.88 1.04
N VAL A 51 0.60 -30.69 2.06
CA VAL A 51 -0.43 -31.76 2.05
C VAL A 51 -1.87 -31.22 1.93
N HIS A 52 -2.07 -29.92 2.11
CA HIS A 52 -3.37 -29.25 2.02
C HIS A 52 -3.56 -28.52 0.67
N LEU A 53 -2.54 -28.52 -0.20
CA LEU A 53 -2.66 -28.01 -1.57
C LEU A 53 -3.42 -29.01 -2.47
N TYR A 54 -3.87 -28.53 -3.63
CA TYR A 54 -4.55 -29.33 -4.64
C TYR A 54 -4.20 -28.84 -6.05
N ASP A 55 -4.07 -29.78 -6.99
CA ASP A 55 -3.70 -29.57 -8.39
C ASP A 55 -4.68 -30.23 -9.38
N ASP A 56 -5.86 -30.65 -8.91
CA ASP A 56 -6.93 -31.15 -9.77
C ASP A 56 -7.72 -30.01 -10.46
N ARG A 57 -7.58 -28.77 -9.96
CA ARG A 57 -8.28 -27.57 -10.43
C ARG A 57 -7.43 -26.30 -10.25
N VAL A 58 -7.80 -25.23 -10.95
CA VAL A 58 -7.07 -23.95 -10.99
C VAL A 58 -7.74 -22.81 -10.23
N ASP A 59 -8.65 -23.11 -9.30
CA ASP A 59 -9.43 -22.15 -8.49
C ASP A 59 -8.64 -20.91 -8.04
N PRO A 60 -7.52 -21.01 -7.28
CA PRO A 60 -6.83 -19.84 -6.77
C PRO A 60 -6.23 -18.99 -7.90
N PHE A 61 -5.76 -19.61 -8.97
CA PHE A 61 -5.15 -18.89 -10.09
C PHE A 61 -6.19 -18.06 -10.84
N VAL A 62 -7.35 -18.63 -11.16
CA VAL A 62 -8.42 -17.93 -11.88
C VAL A 62 -8.89 -16.70 -11.10
N VAL A 63 -9.08 -16.84 -9.78
CA VAL A 63 -9.48 -15.72 -8.93
C VAL A 63 -8.42 -14.62 -8.88
N ALA A 64 -7.14 -14.97 -8.78
CA ALA A 64 -6.06 -13.98 -8.69
C ALA A 64 -5.81 -13.19 -9.98
N LEU A 65 -6.01 -13.81 -11.15
CA LEU A 65 -5.80 -13.17 -12.45
C LEU A 65 -7.05 -12.46 -12.98
N LEU A 66 -8.25 -12.79 -12.46
CA LEU A 66 -9.52 -12.20 -12.89
C LEU A 66 -9.49 -10.67 -13.03
N PRO A 67 -9.06 -9.87 -12.03
CA PRO A 67 -9.03 -8.41 -12.17
C PRO A 67 -8.06 -7.93 -13.26
N TYR A 68 -6.92 -8.62 -13.45
CA TYR A 68 -5.98 -8.30 -14.53
C TYR A 68 -6.60 -8.56 -15.90
N CYS A 69 -7.27 -9.71 -16.05
CA CYS A 69 -7.97 -10.09 -17.28
C CYS A 69 -9.09 -9.12 -17.62
N MET A 70 -9.96 -8.78 -16.66
CA MET A 70 -11.06 -7.84 -16.87
C MET A 70 -10.57 -6.42 -17.21
N LYS A 71 -9.51 -5.95 -16.55
CA LYS A 71 -8.95 -4.60 -16.80
C LYS A 71 -8.29 -4.49 -18.18
N ASN A 72 -7.75 -5.58 -18.71
CA ASN A 72 -7.00 -5.58 -19.97
C ASN A 72 -7.70 -6.32 -21.13
N GLY A 73 -8.94 -6.80 -20.91
CA GLY A 73 -9.74 -7.50 -21.91
C GLY A 73 -9.15 -8.85 -22.36
N TYR A 74 -8.63 -9.65 -21.43
CA TYR A 74 -8.19 -11.03 -21.72
C TYR A 74 -9.26 -12.04 -21.32
N ASP A 75 -9.70 -12.88 -22.26
CA ASP A 75 -10.46 -14.08 -21.90
C ASP A 75 -9.55 -15.11 -21.24
N ILE A 76 -10.13 -15.94 -20.38
CA ILE A 76 -9.42 -17.00 -19.65
C ILE A 76 -9.77 -18.34 -20.29
N VAL A 77 -8.77 -19.13 -20.67
CA VAL A 77 -8.97 -20.46 -21.26
C VAL A 77 -8.22 -21.49 -20.42
N VAL A 78 -8.92 -22.47 -19.88
CA VAL A 78 -8.35 -23.51 -19.01
C VAL A 78 -8.15 -24.80 -19.81
N ASP A 79 -6.98 -25.44 -19.65
CA ASP A 79 -6.67 -26.73 -20.26
C ASP A 79 -7.71 -27.79 -19.88
N ASN A 80 -8.08 -28.64 -20.83
CA ASN A 80 -9.15 -29.63 -20.66
C ASN A 80 -8.81 -30.80 -19.72
N LYS A 81 -7.57 -30.89 -19.23
CA LYS A 81 -7.15 -31.85 -18.20
C LYS A 81 -7.35 -31.35 -16.77
N THR A 82 -7.76 -30.10 -16.60
CA THR A 82 -8.09 -29.48 -15.32
C THR A 82 -9.35 -28.64 -15.47
N GLY A 83 -9.75 -27.93 -14.42
CA GLY A 83 -10.95 -27.12 -14.44
C GLY A 83 -11.05 -26.17 -13.26
N VAL A 84 -12.25 -25.64 -13.06
CA VAL A 84 -12.59 -24.76 -11.94
C VAL A 84 -13.74 -25.41 -11.18
N SER A 85 -13.73 -25.31 -9.85
CA SER A 85 -14.86 -25.78 -9.02
C SER A 85 -16.18 -25.22 -9.54
N ASP A 86 -17.19 -26.10 -9.70
CA ASP A 86 -18.49 -25.77 -10.31
C ASP A 86 -19.14 -24.51 -9.71
N GLU A 87 -19.22 -24.46 -8.38
CA GLU A 87 -19.81 -23.34 -7.64
C GLU A 87 -19.02 -22.04 -7.84
N LEU A 88 -17.69 -22.10 -7.81
CA LEU A 88 -16.83 -20.94 -8.00
C LEU A 88 -16.93 -20.42 -9.44
N LEU A 89 -16.91 -21.32 -10.44
CA LEU A 89 -17.07 -20.95 -11.84
C LEU A 89 -18.42 -20.28 -12.07
N ASN A 90 -19.51 -20.87 -11.55
CA ASN A 90 -20.86 -20.32 -11.67
C ASN A 90 -20.98 -18.95 -11.00
N HIS A 91 -20.51 -18.78 -9.76
CA HIS A 91 -20.55 -17.48 -9.10
C HIS A 91 -19.72 -16.42 -9.83
N MET A 92 -18.55 -16.80 -10.38
CA MET A 92 -17.73 -15.87 -11.15
C MET A 92 -18.42 -15.42 -12.45
N THR A 93 -18.98 -16.35 -13.22
CA THR A 93 -19.55 -16.05 -14.54
C THR A 93 -20.95 -15.43 -14.45
N GLU A 94 -21.78 -15.86 -13.50
CA GLU A 94 -23.18 -15.42 -13.41
C GLU A 94 -23.39 -14.20 -12.50
N GLN A 95 -22.48 -13.95 -11.55
CA GLN A 95 -22.65 -12.89 -10.54
C GLN A 95 -21.50 -11.89 -10.53
N LEU A 96 -20.26 -12.36 -10.37
CA LEU A 96 -19.11 -11.48 -10.14
C LEU A 96 -18.74 -10.66 -11.38
N ILE A 97 -18.45 -11.32 -12.51
CA ILE A 97 -18.04 -10.64 -13.75
C ILE A 97 -19.10 -9.65 -14.24
N PRO A 98 -20.40 -10.00 -14.31
CA PRO A 98 -21.43 -9.07 -14.78
C PRO A 98 -21.50 -7.78 -13.95
N VAL A 99 -21.49 -7.88 -12.63
CA VAL A 99 -21.54 -6.69 -11.75
C VAL A 99 -20.23 -5.90 -11.81
N MET A 100 -19.08 -6.57 -11.84
CA MET A 100 -17.80 -5.87 -11.98
C MET A 100 -17.67 -5.13 -13.31
N SER A 101 -18.22 -5.68 -14.39
CA SER A 101 -18.21 -5.03 -15.71
C SER A 101 -19.06 -3.77 -15.80
N MET A 102 -19.84 -3.46 -14.75
CA MET A 102 -20.52 -2.17 -14.60
C MET A 102 -19.58 -1.04 -14.18
N ALA A 103 -18.40 -1.35 -13.65
CA ALA A 103 -17.40 -0.34 -13.30
C ALA A 103 -16.58 0.08 -14.52
N ASP A 104 -16.30 1.37 -14.68
CA ASP A 104 -15.67 1.91 -15.91
C ASP A 104 -14.30 1.30 -16.22
N LYS A 105 -13.62 0.80 -15.19
CA LYS A 105 -12.27 0.22 -15.26
C LYS A 105 -12.21 -1.26 -15.64
N PHE A 106 -13.32 -1.98 -15.65
CA PHE A 106 -13.36 -3.42 -15.91
C PHE A 106 -14.25 -3.76 -17.10
N GLY A 107 -13.69 -4.48 -18.08
CA GLY A 107 -14.46 -5.06 -19.18
C GLY A 107 -15.05 -6.43 -18.81
N SER A 108 -16.12 -6.80 -19.51
CA SER A 108 -16.61 -8.19 -19.51
C SER A 108 -15.62 -9.10 -20.26
N ILE A 109 -15.41 -10.31 -19.73
CA ILE A 109 -14.56 -11.35 -20.32
C ILE A 109 -15.25 -12.71 -20.24
N GLU A 110 -14.79 -13.69 -21.01
CA GLU A 110 -15.23 -15.08 -20.92
C GLU A 110 -14.24 -15.95 -20.13
N ILE A 111 -14.77 -16.89 -19.34
CA ILE A 111 -13.99 -17.98 -18.71
C ILE A 111 -14.39 -19.30 -19.38
N ASN A 112 -13.50 -19.82 -20.23
CA ASN A 112 -13.65 -21.09 -20.91
C ASN A 112 -12.95 -22.19 -20.09
N ALA A 113 -13.69 -22.85 -19.20
CA ALA A 113 -13.16 -23.89 -18.32
C ALA A 113 -14.13 -25.07 -18.16
N GLN A 114 -13.60 -26.26 -17.88
CA GLN A 114 -14.42 -27.37 -17.41
C GLN A 114 -14.84 -27.12 -15.96
N SER A 115 -16.11 -27.43 -15.65
CA SER A 115 -16.62 -27.43 -14.28
C SER A 115 -16.25 -28.73 -13.58
N VAL A 116 -15.61 -28.61 -12.41
CA VAL A 116 -15.25 -29.72 -11.51
C VAL A 116 -16.30 -29.82 -10.40
N LYS A 117 -17.07 -30.90 -10.39
CA LYS A 117 -18.18 -31.11 -9.43
C LYS A 117 -17.74 -31.84 -8.17
N GLU A 118 -16.63 -32.55 -8.24
CA GLU A 118 -16.01 -33.22 -7.12
C GLU A 118 -15.62 -32.20 -6.06
N LYS A 119 -16.16 -32.39 -4.86
CA LYS A 119 -15.87 -31.53 -3.72
C LYS A 119 -14.46 -31.81 -3.20
N LEU A 120 -13.76 -30.75 -2.81
CA LEU A 120 -12.51 -30.89 -2.08
C LEU A 120 -12.80 -31.30 -0.63
N LYS A 121 -11.83 -31.96 0.00
CA LYS A 121 -11.89 -32.22 1.44
C LYS A 121 -11.95 -30.88 2.16
N THR A 122 -12.92 -30.70 3.04
CA THR A 122 -13.05 -29.49 3.87
C THR A 122 -12.19 -29.62 5.11
N GLY A 123 -11.32 -28.64 5.36
CA GLY A 123 -10.61 -28.50 6.62
C GLY A 123 -11.52 -27.96 7.73
N GLY A 124 -11.17 -28.15 9.00
CA GLY A 124 -11.92 -27.60 10.14
C GLY A 124 -11.35 -26.30 10.70
N GLY A 125 -10.31 -25.75 10.09
CA GLY A 125 -9.59 -24.58 10.59
C GLY A 125 -10.38 -23.29 10.44
N VAL A 126 -10.20 -22.40 11.42
CA VAL A 126 -10.62 -21.00 11.35
C VAL A 126 -9.37 -20.15 11.21
N ALA A 127 -9.35 -19.22 10.25
CA ALA A 127 -8.17 -18.41 9.98
C ALA A 127 -8.47 -16.91 9.84
N THR A 128 -7.44 -16.09 10.04
CA THR A 128 -7.48 -14.65 9.76
C THR A 128 -6.08 -14.10 9.51
N GLY A 129 -5.97 -12.98 8.80
CA GLY A 129 -4.68 -12.36 8.47
C GLY A 129 -4.06 -11.60 9.63
N ILE A 130 -2.73 -11.70 9.80
CA ILE A 130 -1.95 -10.99 10.84
C ILE A 130 -1.03 -9.92 10.25
N SER A 131 -1.62 -8.91 9.59
CA SER A 131 -0.85 -7.75 9.11
C SER A 131 -0.28 -6.86 10.24
N ARG A 132 -0.63 -7.16 11.50
CA ARG A 132 -0.27 -6.42 12.72
C ARG A 132 -0.78 -4.98 12.77
N GLY A 133 -1.64 -4.58 11.83
CA GLY A 133 -2.37 -3.32 11.86
C GLY A 133 -3.58 -3.37 12.82
N VAL A 134 -4.25 -2.22 12.95
CA VAL A 134 -5.42 -2.05 13.83
C VAL A 134 -6.54 -3.02 13.51
N ASP A 135 -6.93 -3.12 12.24
CA ASP A 135 -8.06 -3.97 11.82
C ASP A 135 -7.76 -5.47 11.98
N SER A 136 -6.52 -5.90 11.70
CA SER A 136 -6.11 -7.28 11.95
C SER A 136 -6.06 -7.62 13.43
N PHE A 137 -5.51 -6.74 14.28
CA PHE A 137 -5.53 -7.00 15.72
C PHE A 137 -6.95 -7.00 16.28
N TYR A 138 -7.80 -6.10 15.81
CA TYR A 138 -9.21 -6.08 16.20
C TYR A 138 -9.89 -7.40 15.86
N THR A 139 -9.78 -7.87 14.62
CA THR A 139 -10.39 -9.13 14.17
C THR A 139 -9.87 -10.32 14.96
N ILE A 140 -8.54 -10.44 15.12
CA ILE A 140 -7.93 -11.53 15.89
C ILE A 140 -8.44 -11.52 17.33
N LEU A 141 -8.25 -10.41 18.04
CA LEU A 141 -8.56 -10.35 19.48
C LEU A 141 -10.07 -10.50 19.74
N LYS A 142 -10.92 -9.94 18.87
CA LYS A 142 -12.37 -10.03 19.00
C LYS A 142 -12.90 -11.44 18.69
N THR A 143 -12.34 -12.12 17.70
CA THR A 143 -12.74 -13.51 17.38
C THR A 143 -12.32 -14.50 18.47
N PHE A 144 -11.24 -14.23 19.22
CA PHE A 144 -10.90 -15.01 20.43
C PHE A 144 -11.92 -14.86 21.57
N GLU A 145 -12.76 -13.82 21.58
CA GLU A 145 -13.89 -13.69 22.53
C GLU A 145 -15.12 -14.52 22.11
N GLY A 146 -15.16 -15.05 20.88
CA GLY A 146 -16.27 -15.82 20.33
C GLY A 146 -16.04 -17.34 20.29
N ASP A 147 -16.99 -18.04 19.66
CA ASP A 147 -16.97 -19.51 19.53
C ASP A 147 -16.03 -20.01 18.43
N TYR A 148 -15.90 -19.25 17.34
CA TYR A 148 -15.08 -19.60 16.18
C TYR A 148 -13.70 -18.95 16.29
N LYS A 149 -12.85 -19.49 17.16
CA LYS A 149 -11.52 -18.94 17.42
C LYS A 149 -10.54 -19.32 16.31
N PRO A 150 -9.69 -18.40 15.83
CA PRO A 150 -8.67 -18.73 14.84
C PRO A 150 -7.69 -19.78 15.36
N THR A 151 -7.49 -20.84 14.58
CA THR A 151 -6.41 -21.83 14.76
C THR A 151 -5.18 -21.49 13.91
N LEU A 152 -5.37 -20.58 12.95
CA LEU A 152 -4.36 -20.17 11.99
C LEU A 152 -4.36 -18.66 11.82
N LEU A 153 -3.19 -18.05 11.92
CA LEU A 153 -2.96 -16.70 11.42
C LEU A 153 -2.23 -16.77 10.09
N THR A 154 -2.53 -15.86 9.17
CA THR A 154 -1.96 -15.89 7.82
C THR A 154 -1.21 -14.62 7.45
N LEU A 155 -0.16 -14.78 6.65
CA LEU A 155 0.51 -13.71 5.92
C LEU A 155 0.60 -14.05 4.45
N PHE A 156 0.14 -13.16 3.58
CA PHE A 156 0.12 -13.38 2.14
C PHE A 156 1.01 -12.36 1.41
N ASN A 157 2.12 -12.85 0.85
CA ASN A 157 2.94 -12.12 -0.11
C ASN A 157 2.45 -12.38 -1.55
N VAL A 158 1.26 -11.85 -1.83
CA VAL A 158 0.60 -11.95 -3.16
C VAL A 158 0.44 -10.58 -3.84
N GLN A 159 0.63 -9.49 -3.09
CA GLN A 159 0.71 -8.10 -3.58
C GLN A 159 1.08 -7.10 -2.47
N ALA A 160 0.62 -7.33 -1.24
CA ALA A 160 0.61 -6.33 -0.17
C ALA A 160 2.00 -5.90 0.34
N TYR A 161 3.06 -6.67 0.05
CA TYR A 161 4.43 -6.39 0.46
C TYR A 161 5.23 -5.56 -0.54
N GLY A 162 4.67 -5.29 -1.72
CA GLY A 162 5.26 -4.39 -2.70
C GLY A 162 4.48 -4.43 -4.00
N GLU A 163 3.95 -3.29 -4.42
CA GLU A 163 3.21 -3.14 -5.69
C GLU A 163 4.06 -3.47 -6.92
N TYR A 164 5.38 -3.57 -6.78
CA TYR A 164 6.28 -3.98 -7.86
C TYR A 164 7.00 -5.31 -7.61
N GLY A 165 6.69 -6.00 -6.50
CA GLY A 165 7.32 -7.27 -6.13
C GLY A 165 8.82 -7.17 -5.85
N GLY A 166 9.52 -8.30 -6.01
CA GLY A 166 10.99 -8.37 -5.97
C GLY A 166 11.63 -8.45 -4.57
N LYS A 167 12.97 -8.27 -4.52
CA LYS A 167 13.79 -8.55 -3.33
C LYS A 167 13.39 -7.77 -2.07
N ALA A 168 12.95 -6.52 -2.24
CA ALA A 168 12.47 -5.71 -1.12
C ALA A 168 11.19 -6.31 -0.52
N SER A 169 10.20 -6.63 -1.36
CA SER A 169 8.96 -7.29 -0.95
C SER A 169 9.23 -8.57 -0.17
N HIS A 170 10.09 -9.44 -0.70
CA HIS A 170 10.49 -10.68 -0.05
C HIS A 170 11.18 -10.45 1.31
N SER A 171 12.16 -9.54 1.37
CA SER A 171 12.88 -9.25 2.63
C SER A 171 11.95 -8.74 3.73
N MET A 172 10.95 -7.94 3.35
CA MET A 172 9.97 -7.39 4.28
C MET A 172 8.97 -8.44 4.75
N PHE A 173 8.55 -9.32 3.84
CA PHE A 173 7.74 -10.48 4.18
C PHE A 173 8.44 -11.37 5.22
N LEU A 174 9.71 -11.70 5.03
CA LEU A 174 10.49 -12.48 6.00
C LEU A 174 10.55 -11.84 7.39
N SER A 175 10.72 -10.51 7.44
CA SER A 175 10.69 -9.77 8.71
C SER A 175 9.33 -9.88 9.40
N ASP A 176 8.24 -9.73 8.65
CA ASP A 176 6.89 -9.83 9.19
C ASP A 176 6.54 -11.24 9.68
N ILE A 177 7.06 -12.29 9.03
CA ILE A 177 6.91 -13.68 9.48
C ILE A 177 7.44 -13.86 10.90
N GLU A 178 8.61 -13.30 11.21
CA GLU A 178 9.20 -13.41 12.54
C GLU A 178 8.29 -12.78 13.61
N PHE A 179 7.81 -11.56 13.38
CA PHE A 179 6.93 -10.87 14.32
C PHE A 179 5.55 -11.54 14.44
N ALA A 180 4.99 -12.02 13.33
CA ALA A 180 3.73 -12.74 13.32
C ALA A 180 3.84 -14.07 14.08
N GLY A 181 4.97 -14.78 13.97
CA GLY A 181 5.24 -16.00 14.74
C GLY A 181 5.27 -15.74 16.24
N ARG A 182 5.88 -14.64 16.68
CA ARG A 182 5.86 -14.22 18.09
C ARG A 182 4.43 -13.91 18.58
N VAL A 183 3.61 -13.26 17.74
CA VAL A 183 2.19 -13.02 18.04
C VAL A 183 1.42 -14.34 18.19
N CYS A 184 1.65 -15.32 17.30
CA CYS A 184 1.03 -16.65 17.39
C CYS A 184 1.37 -17.36 18.72
N ASN A 185 2.64 -17.31 19.13
CA ASN A 185 3.10 -17.91 20.38
C ASN A 185 2.42 -17.27 21.60
N GLU A 186 2.40 -15.94 21.68
CA GLU A 186 1.76 -15.24 22.81
C GLU A 186 0.24 -15.44 22.86
N LEU A 187 -0.44 -15.50 21.71
CA LEU A 187 -1.86 -15.84 21.66
C LEU A 187 -2.09 -17.28 22.10
N SER A 188 -1.20 -18.20 21.70
CA SER A 188 -1.31 -19.61 22.07
C SER A 188 -1.20 -19.81 23.57
N GLU A 189 -0.24 -19.14 24.20
CA GLU A 189 -0.07 -19.13 25.66
C GLU A 189 -1.26 -18.48 26.36
N LYS A 190 -1.69 -17.28 25.91
CA LYS A 190 -2.78 -16.52 26.54
C LYS A 190 -4.10 -17.27 26.54
N TYR A 191 -4.43 -17.94 25.45
CA TYR A 191 -5.72 -18.61 25.27
C TYR A 191 -5.67 -20.13 25.49
N ASN A 192 -4.49 -20.67 25.84
CA ASN A 192 -4.26 -22.10 26.02
C ASN A 192 -4.77 -22.92 24.81
N SER A 193 -4.43 -22.46 23.61
CA SER A 193 -4.87 -23.02 22.33
C SER A 193 -3.74 -22.95 21.31
N THR A 194 -3.56 -23.95 20.45
CA THR A 194 -2.53 -23.87 19.39
C THR A 194 -2.97 -22.92 18.28
N VAL A 195 -2.20 -21.85 18.06
CA VAL A 195 -2.36 -20.91 16.95
C VAL A 195 -1.11 -20.97 16.09
N ASN A 196 -1.25 -21.43 14.85
CA ASN A 196 -0.12 -21.56 13.92
C ASN A 196 -0.06 -20.37 12.96
N LEU A 197 1.12 -20.10 12.42
CA LEU A 197 1.31 -19.17 11.31
C LEU A 197 1.37 -19.95 9.99
N LEU A 198 0.59 -19.54 9.00
CA LEU A 198 0.72 -19.99 7.61
C LEU A 198 1.08 -18.81 6.72
N THR A 199 2.08 -19.03 5.89
CA THR A 199 2.58 -18.04 4.93
C THR A 199 2.25 -18.50 3.53
N VAL A 200 1.84 -17.57 2.66
CA VAL A 200 1.68 -17.80 1.22
C VAL A 200 2.55 -16.79 0.48
N GLU A 201 3.43 -17.26 -0.38
CA GLU A 201 4.19 -16.42 -1.30
C GLU A 201 3.78 -16.70 -2.75
N SER A 202 3.84 -15.70 -3.62
CA SER A 202 3.51 -15.86 -5.04
C SER A 202 4.28 -14.86 -5.91
N ASN A 203 4.60 -15.26 -7.14
CA ASN A 203 5.14 -14.36 -8.17
C ASN A 203 4.07 -13.66 -9.03
N ILE A 204 2.80 -13.71 -8.64
CA ILE A 204 1.69 -13.20 -9.45
C ILE A 204 1.83 -11.71 -9.78
N GLN A 205 2.34 -10.88 -8.88
CA GLN A 205 2.54 -9.45 -9.15
C GLN A 205 3.67 -9.20 -10.15
N GLU A 206 4.73 -10.01 -10.14
CA GLU A 206 5.83 -9.93 -11.09
C GLU A 206 5.42 -10.39 -12.50
N VAL A 207 4.50 -11.37 -12.59
CA VAL A 207 4.05 -11.93 -13.87
C VAL A 207 2.92 -11.09 -14.48
N LEU A 208 1.94 -10.69 -13.66
CA LEU A 208 0.74 -9.95 -14.08
C LEU A 208 0.58 -8.70 -13.20
N PRO A 209 1.37 -7.63 -13.43
CA PRO A 209 1.30 -6.44 -12.59
C PRO A 209 -0.04 -5.71 -12.76
N ILE A 210 -0.68 -5.42 -11.64
CA ILE A 210 -1.91 -4.62 -11.54
C ILE A 210 -1.89 -3.85 -10.22
N GLU A 211 -2.63 -2.74 -10.17
CA GLU A 211 -2.72 -1.87 -9.00
C GLU A 211 -3.43 -2.59 -7.84
N ILE A 212 -2.94 -2.33 -6.62
CA ILE A 212 -3.46 -2.99 -5.41
C ILE A 212 -4.94 -2.66 -5.14
N TYR A 213 -5.40 -1.48 -5.54
CA TYR A 213 -6.79 -1.06 -5.35
C TYR A 213 -7.78 -1.83 -6.24
N ASP A 214 -7.31 -2.47 -7.31
CA ASP A 214 -8.15 -3.24 -8.22
C ASP A 214 -8.12 -4.74 -7.94
N SER A 215 -7.02 -5.23 -7.36
CA SER A 215 -6.74 -6.67 -7.30
C SER A 215 -6.38 -7.21 -5.92
N GLY A 216 -6.13 -6.34 -4.93
CA GLY A 216 -5.68 -6.75 -3.59
C GLY A 216 -6.61 -7.79 -2.94
N SER A 217 -7.90 -7.48 -2.82
CA SER A 217 -8.87 -8.37 -2.18
C SER A 217 -9.12 -9.66 -2.99
N PHE A 218 -8.95 -9.63 -4.32
CA PHE A 218 -9.01 -10.84 -5.16
C PHE A 218 -7.83 -11.77 -4.89
N ARG A 219 -6.63 -11.21 -4.81
CA ARG A 219 -5.40 -11.99 -4.60
C ARG A 219 -5.30 -12.54 -3.19
N ASP A 220 -5.75 -11.76 -2.20
CA ASP A 220 -5.87 -12.28 -0.84
C ASP A 220 -6.92 -13.40 -0.78
N ALA A 221 -8.08 -13.24 -1.43
CA ALA A 221 -9.08 -14.31 -1.52
C ALA A 221 -8.56 -15.56 -2.24
N ALA A 222 -7.77 -15.40 -3.29
CA ALA A 222 -7.10 -16.51 -3.97
C ALA A 222 -6.16 -17.29 -3.03
N ALA A 223 -5.39 -16.58 -2.19
CA ALA A 223 -4.55 -17.20 -1.17
C ALA A 223 -5.36 -17.92 -0.09
N VAL A 224 -6.57 -17.45 0.24
CA VAL A 224 -7.52 -18.15 1.12
C VAL A 224 -8.06 -19.42 0.46
N ILE A 225 -8.44 -19.34 -0.81
CA ILE A 225 -8.95 -20.47 -1.62
C ILE A 225 -7.88 -21.55 -1.81
N LEU A 226 -6.60 -21.16 -1.94
CA LEU A 226 -5.46 -22.08 -2.00
C LEU A 226 -5.43 -23.05 -0.81
N ILE A 227 -5.81 -22.59 0.38
CA ILE A 227 -5.76 -23.37 1.63
C ILE A 227 -7.13 -23.91 2.07
N LYS A 228 -8.11 -24.03 1.16
CA LYS A 228 -9.47 -24.49 1.47
C LYS A 228 -9.57 -25.91 2.07
N GLN A 229 -8.56 -26.76 1.84
CA GLN A 229 -8.51 -28.08 2.51
C GLN A 229 -8.06 -28.02 3.99
N LEU A 230 -7.58 -26.87 4.45
CA LEU A 230 -7.18 -26.61 5.82
C LEU A 230 -8.18 -25.70 6.55
N VAL A 231 -8.71 -24.69 5.86
CA VAL A 231 -9.53 -23.61 6.44
C VAL A 231 -10.94 -23.61 5.84
N SER A 232 -11.96 -23.83 6.67
CA SER A 232 -13.37 -23.70 6.28
C SER A 232 -13.95 -22.31 6.52
N LEU A 233 -13.37 -21.53 7.44
CA LEU A 233 -13.82 -20.18 7.75
C LEU A 233 -12.65 -19.22 7.82
N TYR A 234 -12.67 -18.19 6.98
CA TYR A 234 -11.68 -17.13 7.00
C TYR A 234 -12.32 -15.80 7.38
N TYR A 235 -11.89 -15.21 8.49
CA TYR A 235 -12.26 -13.85 8.85
C TYR A 235 -11.33 -12.85 8.15
N PHE A 236 -11.89 -12.12 7.19
CA PHE A 236 -11.18 -11.06 6.49
C PHE A 236 -11.35 -9.73 7.23
N SER A 237 -10.25 -9.16 7.72
CA SER A 237 -10.27 -7.87 8.42
C SER A 237 -10.59 -6.76 7.44
N THR A 238 -11.73 -6.06 7.61
CA THR A 238 -12.11 -4.98 6.70
C THR A 238 -11.89 -3.61 7.32
N THR A 239 -11.49 -2.66 6.47
CA THR A 239 -11.23 -1.25 6.83
C THR A 239 -12.36 -0.32 6.39
N ILE A 240 -13.30 -0.81 5.58
CA ILE A 240 -14.33 0.01 4.92
C ILE A 240 -15.70 -0.24 5.54
N SER A 241 -16.45 0.84 5.72
CA SER A 241 -17.85 0.79 6.15
C SER A 241 -18.75 0.32 5.01
N LEU A 242 -19.76 -0.50 5.31
CA LEU A 242 -20.77 -0.91 4.34
C LEU A 242 -21.55 0.26 3.71
N LYS A 243 -21.52 1.44 4.34
CA LYS A 243 -22.11 2.67 3.79
C LYS A 243 -21.38 3.16 2.52
N ASP A 244 -20.12 2.76 2.34
CA ASP A 244 -19.26 3.19 1.24
C ASP A 244 -19.19 2.15 0.12
N PHE A 245 -20.11 1.17 0.09
CA PHE A 245 -20.15 0.12 -0.91
C PHE A 245 -20.19 0.69 -2.33
N SER A 246 -19.17 0.36 -3.13
CA SER A 246 -19.08 0.71 -4.55
C SER A 246 -18.14 -0.24 -5.29
N VAL A 247 -18.47 -0.58 -6.53
CA VAL A 247 -17.61 -1.36 -7.43
C VAL A 247 -16.65 -0.50 -8.24
N GLU A 248 -16.83 0.83 -8.21
CA GLU A 248 -16.11 1.77 -9.08
C GLU A 248 -14.69 2.03 -8.59
N ARG A 249 -14.53 2.34 -7.30
CA ARG A 249 -13.29 2.93 -6.77
C ARG A 249 -12.24 1.88 -6.42
N SER A 250 -12.58 0.92 -5.56
CA SER A 250 -11.62 -0.09 -5.09
C SER A 250 -12.28 -1.43 -4.77
N CYS A 251 -11.54 -2.52 -4.97
CA CYS A 251 -11.92 -3.87 -4.52
C CYS A 251 -12.22 -3.97 -3.03
N ARG A 252 -11.69 -3.04 -2.21
CA ARG A 252 -11.96 -2.97 -0.76
C ARG A 252 -13.37 -2.54 -0.41
N GLU A 253 -14.01 -1.76 -1.28
CA GLU A 253 -15.32 -1.17 -1.00
C GLU A 253 -16.47 -2.17 -1.20
N PHE A 254 -16.26 -3.23 -1.99
CA PHE A 254 -17.24 -4.27 -2.24
C PHE A 254 -16.82 -5.65 -1.71
N GLU A 255 -15.81 -5.71 -0.85
CA GLU A 255 -15.28 -6.94 -0.22
C GLU A 255 -16.35 -7.91 0.26
N PRO A 256 -17.41 -7.49 1.00
CA PRO A 256 -18.42 -8.42 1.48
C PRO A 256 -19.17 -9.14 0.35
N TRP A 257 -19.41 -8.45 -0.77
CA TRP A 257 -20.04 -9.04 -1.94
C TRP A 257 -19.05 -9.90 -2.75
N LEU A 258 -17.80 -9.42 -2.91
CA LEU A 258 -16.72 -10.21 -3.52
C LEU A 258 -16.54 -11.55 -2.80
N PHE A 259 -16.40 -11.53 -1.48
CA PHE A 259 -16.19 -12.72 -0.66
C PHE A 259 -17.42 -13.61 -0.61
N TYR A 260 -18.63 -13.06 -0.76
CA TYR A 260 -19.83 -13.87 -0.97
C TYR A 260 -19.74 -14.67 -2.28
N CYS A 261 -19.40 -14.02 -3.39
CA CYS A 261 -19.25 -14.70 -4.69
C CYS A 261 -18.09 -15.70 -4.72
N LEU A 262 -17.01 -15.44 -3.97
CA LEU A 262 -15.84 -16.32 -3.90
C LEU A 262 -15.93 -17.41 -2.83
N SER A 263 -16.94 -17.36 -1.95
CA SER A 263 -17.21 -18.44 -1.01
C SER A 263 -17.80 -19.65 -1.72
N THR A 264 -17.54 -20.83 -1.16
CA THR A 264 -18.05 -22.12 -1.61
C THR A 264 -18.64 -22.87 -0.42
N ASN A 265 -19.32 -23.98 -0.66
CA ASN A 265 -19.83 -24.85 0.40
C ASN A 265 -18.72 -25.36 1.35
N GLU A 266 -17.49 -25.51 0.85
CA GLU A 266 -16.35 -25.98 1.64
C GLU A 266 -15.63 -24.86 2.39
N GLN A 267 -15.75 -23.60 1.94
CA GLN A 267 -15.02 -22.50 2.53
C GLN A 267 -15.81 -21.18 2.45
N ARG A 268 -15.99 -20.57 3.62
CA ARG A 268 -16.58 -19.24 3.76
C ARG A 268 -15.51 -18.19 4.02
N ILE A 269 -15.51 -17.13 3.22
CA ILE A 269 -14.72 -15.92 3.44
C ILE A 269 -15.68 -14.84 3.98
N GLN A 270 -15.42 -14.33 5.17
CA GLN A 270 -16.32 -13.41 5.86
C GLN A 270 -15.60 -12.13 6.28
N SER A 271 -16.05 -10.99 5.77
CA SER A 271 -15.61 -9.68 6.27
C SER A 271 -15.95 -9.53 7.76
N TYR A 272 -15.00 -9.01 8.54
CA TYR A 272 -15.13 -8.85 9.98
C TYR A 272 -14.72 -7.44 10.43
N GLY A 273 -15.51 -6.86 11.35
CA GLY A 273 -15.26 -5.55 11.94
C GLY A 273 -15.79 -4.35 11.15
N ALA A 274 -16.71 -4.55 10.19
CA ALA A 274 -17.38 -3.46 9.47
C ALA A 274 -18.39 -2.68 10.33
N ASP A 275 -18.79 -3.23 11.48
CA ASP A 275 -19.72 -2.62 12.45
C ASP A 275 -19.05 -1.58 13.35
N LYS A 276 -17.72 -1.46 13.28
CA LYS A 276 -16.91 -0.56 14.09
C LYS A 276 -16.12 0.42 13.25
N ASN A 277 -16.13 1.68 13.65
CA ASN A 277 -15.21 2.66 13.10
C ASN A 277 -13.78 2.42 13.63
N ARG A 278 -12.81 3.09 13.03
CA ARG A 278 -11.40 2.90 13.32
C ARG A 278 -11.02 3.24 14.77
N LEU A 279 -11.58 4.33 15.32
CA LEU A 279 -11.36 4.76 16.71
C LEU A 279 -11.90 3.74 17.72
N GLU A 280 -13.06 3.13 17.47
CA GLU A 280 -13.62 2.05 18.28
C GLU A 280 -12.72 0.81 18.28
N LYS A 281 -12.16 0.46 17.11
CA LYS A 281 -11.19 -0.63 17.00
C LYS A 281 -9.93 -0.34 17.80
N VAL A 282 -9.36 0.87 17.69
CA VAL A 282 -8.19 1.28 18.49
C VAL A 282 -8.49 1.21 19.98
N ARG A 283 -9.64 1.73 20.41
CA ARG A 283 -10.08 1.66 21.80
C ARG A 283 -10.09 0.22 22.30
N PHE A 284 -10.70 -0.69 21.55
CA PHE A 284 -10.76 -2.11 21.89
C PHE A 284 -9.37 -2.75 22.00
N ILE A 285 -8.52 -2.63 20.97
CA ILE A 285 -7.21 -3.29 20.98
C ILE A 285 -6.24 -2.68 22.00
N SER A 286 -6.49 -1.45 22.45
CA SER A 286 -5.67 -0.75 23.43
C SER A 286 -5.73 -1.31 24.85
N ASP A 287 -6.67 -2.22 25.12
CA ASP A 287 -6.74 -2.97 26.38
C ASP A 287 -5.97 -4.29 26.33
N TYR A 288 -5.30 -4.59 25.20
CA TYR A 288 -4.56 -5.84 24.99
C TYR A 288 -3.04 -5.62 24.93
N PRO A 289 -2.26 -6.07 25.95
CA PRO A 289 -0.82 -5.82 26.02
C PRO A 289 0.03 -6.37 24.85
N ILE A 290 -0.47 -7.37 24.12
CA ILE A 290 0.19 -7.87 22.91
C ILE A 290 0.34 -6.76 21.85
N THR A 291 -0.61 -5.84 21.76
CA THR A 291 -0.56 -4.77 20.76
C THR A 291 0.48 -3.70 21.10
N TYR A 292 0.85 -3.55 22.38
CA TYR A 292 1.86 -2.59 22.84
C TYR A 292 3.24 -2.90 22.26
N LYS A 293 3.47 -4.17 21.92
CA LYS A 293 4.76 -4.69 21.43
C LYS A 293 4.79 -4.89 19.92
N TYR A 294 3.64 -5.20 19.31
CA TYR A 294 3.60 -5.73 17.95
C TYR A 294 2.78 -4.89 16.96
N LEU A 295 2.05 -3.86 17.40
CA LEU A 295 1.25 -3.00 16.51
C LEU A 295 2.14 -2.33 15.46
N GLN A 296 1.87 -2.61 14.19
CA GLN A 296 2.55 -2.03 13.04
C GLN A 296 1.52 -1.52 12.02
N VAL A 297 1.43 -0.20 11.90
CA VAL A 297 0.54 0.50 10.96
C VAL A 297 1.31 1.15 9.81
N CYS A 298 2.61 1.38 10.01
CA CYS A 298 3.46 2.02 9.01
C CYS A 298 3.69 1.11 7.81
N ARG A 299 3.25 1.57 6.63
CA ARG A 299 3.52 0.90 5.35
C ARG A 299 4.46 1.68 4.42
N GLN A 300 4.99 2.82 4.86
CA GLN A 300 6.02 3.57 4.10
C GLN A 300 7.21 2.70 3.65
N PRO A 301 7.73 1.79 4.50
CA PRO A 301 8.74 0.82 4.07
C PRO A 301 8.31 -0.02 2.85
N LEU A 302 7.01 -0.39 2.78
CA LEU A 302 6.42 -1.31 1.78
C LEU A 302 6.04 -0.60 0.46
N MET A 303 5.74 0.70 0.53
CA MET A 303 5.15 1.47 -0.59
C MET A 303 6.20 2.18 -1.46
N SER A 304 7.49 2.12 -1.12
CA SER A 304 8.55 2.90 -1.77
C SER A 304 9.25 2.17 -2.92
N GLY A 305 8.50 1.73 -3.94
CA GLY A 305 9.02 1.34 -5.27
C GLY A 305 10.10 0.25 -5.33
N ASN A 306 10.60 -0.05 -6.54
CA ASN A 306 11.51 -1.17 -6.89
C ASN A 306 12.81 -1.35 -6.07
N ASN A 307 13.17 -0.44 -5.17
CA ASN A 307 14.34 -0.60 -4.30
C ASN A 307 13.98 -0.84 -2.84
N GLY A 308 12.75 -0.53 -2.38
CA GLY A 308 12.34 -0.60 -0.98
C GLY A 308 13.21 0.27 -0.06
N ILE A 309 12.62 1.12 0.77
CA ILE A 309 13.38 1.58 1.93
C ILE A 309 13.26 0.46 2.97
N VAL A 310 14.29 -0.38 3.06
CA VAL A 310 14.46 -1.26 4.22
C VAL A 310 14.83 -0.34 5.38
N TYR A 311 13.82 0.11 6.13
CA TYR A 311 14.09 0.81 7.37
C TYR A 311 14.80 -0.17 8.30
N THR A 312 15.93 0.26 8.87
CA THR A 312 16.74 -0.53 9.80
C THR A 312 16.03 -0.81 11.12
N GLU A 313 14.89 -0.16 11.37
CA GLU A 313 14.05 -0.40 12.54
C GLU A 313 12.62 -0.68 12.10
N GLY A 314 12.12 -1.89 12.39
CA GLY A 314 10.75 -2.33 12.15
C GLY A 314 9.70 -1.65 13.04
N MET A 315 9.79 -0.33 13.18
CA MET A 315 8.91 0.49 14.03
C MET A 315 7.98 1.38 13.19
N ASN A 316 6.93 1.89 13.83
CA ASN A 316 6.08 2.88 13.21
C ASN A 316 6.80 4.23 13.13
N CYS A 317 6.70 4.93 12.00
CA CYS A 317 7.35 6.24 11.81
C CYS A 317 6.83 7.35 12.73
N THR A 318 5.83 7.07 13.57
CA THR A 318 5.15 7.97 14.52
C THR A 318 4.41 9.13 13.86
N TYR A 319 5.08 9.95 13.04
CA TYR A 319 4.57 11.22 12.52
C TYR A 319 4.56 11.33 10.98
N LYS A 320 5.48 10.65 10.29
CA LYS A 320 5.68 10.90 8.84
C LYS A 320 4.51 10.49 7.94
N CYS A 321 3.89 9.34 8.21
CA CYS A 321 2.79 8.82 7.39
C CYS A 321 1.44 9.01 8.08
N GLU A 322 0.41 9.19 7.25
CA GLU A 322 -0.96 9.44 7.70
C GLU A 322 -1.50 8.33 8.60
N LYS A 323 -1.22 7.06 8.27
CA LYS A 323 -1.62 5.90 9.09
C LYS A 323 -1.00 5.92 10.49
N CYS A 324 0.26 6.33 10.62
CA CYS A 324 0.91 6.48 11.92
C CYS A 324 0.33 7.68 12.70
N ARG A 325 0.20 8.85 12.05
CA ARG A 325 -0.36 10.05 12.72
C ARG A 325 -1.76 9.79 13.24
N CYS A 326 -2.63 9.20 12.42
CA CYS A 326 -3.98 8.86 12.83
C CYS A 326 -3.99 7.86 14.00
N THR A 327 -3.16 6.81 13.95
CA THR A 327 -3.04 5.85 15.06
C THR A 327 -2.56 6.49 16.35
N VAL A 328 -1.56 7.37 16.28
CA VAL A 328 -1.08 8.14 17.44
C VAL A 328 -2.20 9.01 18.00
N LEU A 329 -2.91 9.73 17.13
CA LEU A 329 -4.03 10.58 17.50
C LEU A 329 -5.18 9.81 18.17
N GLU A 330 -5.56 8.66 17.63
CA GLU A 330 -6.58 7.79 18.23
C GLU A 330 -6.11 7.27 19.60
N LEU A 331 -4.83 6.89 19.73
CA LEU A 331 -4.23 6.47 21.00
C LEU A 331 -4.20 7.61 22.05
N ILE A 332 -4.02 8.86 21.62
CA ILE A 332 -4.19 10.06 22.46
C ILE A 332 -5.65 10.18 22.87
N ALA A 333 -6.59 10.09 21.91
CA ALA A 333 -8.02 10.26 22.17
C ALA A 333 -8.58 9.24 23.17
N VAL A 334 -8.07 8.01 23.16
CA VAL A 334 -8.45 6.97 24.14
C VAL A 334 -7.59 6.97 25.41
N GLY A 335 -6.59 7.84 25.51
CA GLY A 335 -5.74 7.99 26.70
C GLY A 335 -4.75 6.85 26.94
N LYS A 336 -4.33 6.13 25.89
CA LYS A 336 -3.50 4.91 25.99
C LYS A 336 -2.15 4.98 25.28
N LEU A 337 -1.80 6.12 24.65
CA LEU A 337 -0.54 6.29 23.92
C LEU A 337 0.71 5.85 24.70
N ASN A 338 0.76 6.13 26.00
CA ASN A 338 1.91 5.79 26.86
C ASN A 338 2.22 4.29 26.91
N ASN A 339 1.23 3.43 26.65
CA ASN A 339 1.43 1.98 26.61
C ASN A 339 2.21 1.53 25.36
N TYR A 340 2.32 2.38 24.34
CA TYR A 340 2.86 2.04 23.01
C TYR A 340 4.27 2.59 22.75
N ASN A 341 5.02 2.94 23.80
CA ASN A 341 6.38 3.47 23.69
C ASN A 341 7.40 2.53 23.01
N LYS A 342 7.08 1.24 22.87
CA LYS A 342 7.90 0.25 22.14
C LYS A 342 7.71 0.31 20.63
N VAL A 343 6.60 0.87 20.15
CA VAL A 343 6.24 0.90 18.73
C VAL A 343 6.04 2.32 18.19
N PHE A 344 5.92 3.32 19.05
CA PHE A 344 5.87 4.74 18.73
C PHE A 344 6.84 5.55 19.61
N ASN A 345 7.41 6.62 19.06
CA ASN A 345 8.24 7.56 19.79
C ASN A 345 7.36 8.59 20.51
N THR A 346 6.98 8.33 21.76
CA THR A 346 6.07 9.20 22.53
C THR A 346 6.67 10.57 22.81
N SER A 347 7.98 10.68 23.01
CA SER A 347 8.66 11.98 23.20
C SER A 347 8.53 12.87 21.96
N TRP A 348 8.57 12.28 20.76
CA TRP A 348 8.32 13.00 19.51
C TRP A 348 6.87 13.48 19.42
N VAL A 349 5.93 12.67 19.90
CA VAL A 349 4.51 13.05 19.95
C VAL A 349 4.29 14.24 20.88
N ASP A 350 4.96 14.29 22.02
CA ASP A 350 4.85 15.41 22.96
C ASP A 350 5.32 16.74 22.34
N ILE A 351 6.42 16.70 21.57
CA ILE A 351 6.95 17.86 20.84
C ILE A 351 5.96 18.37 19.79
N HIS A 352 5.35 17.46 19.02
CA HIS A 352 4.44 17.78 17.92
C HIS A 352 2.95 17.72 18.28
N LYS A 353 2.63 17.69 19.58
CA LYS A 353 1.26 17.48 20.05
C LYS A 353 0.31 18.56 19.52
N LYS A 354 0.78 19.82 19.48
CA LYS A 354 -0.01 20.94 18.94
C LYS A 354 -0.36 20.71 17.47
N ASP A 355 0.61 20.34 16.64
CA ASP A 355 0.44 20.08 15.20
C ASP A 355 -0.53 18.92 14.94
N LEU A 356 -0.41 17.85 15.73
CA LEU A 356 -1.32 16.71 15.66
C LEU A 356 -2.76 17.10 15.98
N LEU A 357 -2.98 17.84 17.06
CA LEU A 357 -4.32 18.31 17.43
C LEU A 357 -4.89 19.31 16.42
N MET A 358 -4.03 20.13 15.80
CA MET A 358 -4.41 21.00 14.69
C MET A 358 -4.95 20.22 13.50
N GLU A 359 -4.24 19.16 13.09
CA GLU A 359 -4.69 18.29 11.99
C GLU A 359 -6.11 17.75 12.25
N VAL A 360 -6.44 17.39 13.50
CA VAL A 360 -7.79 16.96 13.88
C VAL A 360 -8.84 18.05 13.69
N ILE A 361 -8.54 19.28 14.12
CA ILE A 361 -9.47 20.41 14.03
C ILE A 361 -9.71 20.81 12.57
N GLU A 362 -8.65 20.85 11.76
CA GLU A 362 -8.70 21.21 10.34
C GLU A 362 -9.43 20.16 9.50
N LYS A 363 -9.22 18.87 9.81
CA LYS A 363 -9.80 17.76 9.04
C LYS A 363 -11.14 17.27 9.56
N LYS A 364 -11.69 17.82 10.65
CA LYS A 364 -12.95 17.33 11.26
C LYS A 364 -14.17 17.31 10.33
N ASN A 365 -14.14 18.08 9.25
CA ASN A 365 -15.20 18.13 8.24
C ASN A 365 -14.83 17.45 6.92
N GLN A 366 -13.64 16.85 6.82
CA GLN A 366 -13.21 16.13 5.63
C GLN A 366 -13.79 14.70 5.64
N HIS A 367 -14.16 14.21 4.46
CA HIS A 367 -14.62 12.84 4.25
C HIS A 367 -13.51 12.05 3.54
N GLY A 368 -13.05 10.94 4.13
CA GLY A 368 -11.96 10.12 3.60
C GLY A 368 -11.77 8.79 4.37
N GLU A 369 -10.70 8.03 4.06
CA GLU A 369 -10.39 6.72 4.68
C GLU A 369 -10.19 6.81 6.21
N LEU A 370 -9.89 8.02 6.73
CA LEU A 370 -9.70 8.28 8.15
C LEU A 370 -10.75 9.30 8.63
N ASP A 371 -11.57 8.89 9.59
CA ASP A 371 -12.65 9.72 10.14
C ASP A 371 -12.12 10.62 11.28
N PHE A 372 -11.65 11.82 10.91
CA PHE A 372 -11.25 12.85 11.86
C PHE A 372 -12.43 13.46 12.63
N ASN A 373 -13.67 13.25 12.18
CA ASN A 373 -14.85 13.79 12.83
C ASN A 373 -15.11 13.08 14.17
N ASP A 374 -15.07 11.75 14.16
CA ASP A 374 -15.22 10.94 15.37
C ASP A 374 -14.08 11.19 16.36
N LEU A 375 -12.87 11.38 15.85
CA LEU A 375 -11.71 11.75 16.63
C LEU A 375 -11.87 13.13 17.31
N TYR A 376 -12.27 14.15 16.54
CA TYR A 376 -12.53 15.49 17.05
C TYR A 376 -13.61 15.47 18.14
N ARG A 377 -14.74 14.80 17.89
CA ARG A 377 -15.83 14.65 18.88
C ARG A 377 -15.32 14.00 20.16
N SER A 378 -14.57 12.90 20.04
CA SER A 378 -13.99 12.21 21.19
C SER A 378 -13.05 13.12 21.98
N MET A 379 -12.18 13.88 21.31
CA MET A 379 -11.21 14.77 21.96
C MET A 379 -11.85 16.01 22.59
N LYS A 380 -12.94 16.55 22.01
CA LYS A 380 -13.74 17.62 22.63
C LYS A 380 -14.43 17.12 23.91
N GLN A 381 -15.02 15.92 23.86
CA GLN A 381 -15.71 15.33 25.01
C GLN A 381 -14.77 15.05 26.20
N THR A 382 -13.54 14.64 25.92
CA THR A 382 -12.53 14.37 26.96
C THR A 382 -11.75 15.61 27.39
N GLY A 383 -12.00 16.78 26.79
CA GLY A 383 -11.31 18.03 27.09
C GLY A 383 -9.87 18.10 26.57
N ILE A 384 -9.43 17.15 25.73
CA ILE A 384 -8.11 17.19 25.07
C ILE A 384 -8.04 18.37 24.10
N ILE A 385 -9.13 18.63 23.39
CA ILE A 385 -9.33 19.87 22.63
C ILE A 385 -10.33 20.72 23.42
N SER A 386 -9.87 21.82 24.02
CA SER A 386 -10.73 22.77 24.72
C SER A 386 -11.25 23.86 23.77
N ASP A 387 -12.31 24.58 24.17
CA ASP A 387 -12.76 25.76 23.43
C ASP A 387 -11.70 26.86 23.45
N GLU A 388 -10.95 27.00 24.55
CA GLU A 388 -9.83 27.93 24.68
C GLU A 388 -8.72 27.62 23.68
N PHE A 389 -8.31 26.35 23.57
CA PHE A 389 -7.31 25.91 22.59
C PHE A 389 -7.79 26.18 21.15
N GLU A 390 -9.03 25.82 20.83
CA GLU A 390 -9.61 26.06 19.50
C GLU A 390 -9.71 27.57 19.18
N ASN A 391 -10.00 28.41 20.17
CA ASN A 391 -10.03 29.87 20.00
C ASN A 391 -8.62 30.47 19.87
N GLU A 392 -7.66 30.03 20.67
CA GLU A 392 -6.25 30.46 20.58
C GLU A 392 -5.71 30.31 19.16
N LEU A 393 -6.08 29.21 18.49
CA LEU A 393 -5.71 28.90 17.12
C LEU A 393 -6.40 29.79 16.08
N ARG A 394 -7.66 30.23 16.33
CA ARG A 394 -8.34 31.21 15.49
C ARG A 394 -7.74 32.61 15.59
N PHE A 395 -7.20 32.96 16.78
CA PHE A 395 -6.63 34.28 17.06
C PHE A 395 -5.13 34.37 16.80
N SER A 396 -4.38 33.26 16.72
CA SER A 396 -2.95 33.25 16.43
C SER A 396 -2.59 33.58 14.97
N GLY A 397 -3.54 34.01 14.14
CA GLY A 397 -3.29 34.50 12.78
C GLY A 397 -2.74 33.46 11.80
N THR A 398 -2.45 32.25 12.27
CA THR A 398 -2.18 31.07 11.44
C THR A 398 -3.53 30.46 11.10
N VAL A 399 -4.28 31.20 10.30
CA VAL A 399 -5.08 30.52 9.30
C VAL A 399 -4.07 29.81 8.41
N TYR A 400 -3.69 28.57 8.75
CA TYR A 400 -3.19 27.62 7.76
C TYR A 400 -4.38 27.28 6.84
N THR A 401 -4.88 28.28 6.11
CA THR A 401 -5.59 28.04 4.86
C THR A 401 -4.52 27.97 3.79
N ASP A 402 -3.79 26.88 3.83
CA ASP A 402 -3.36 26.11 2.67
C ASP A 402 -2.52 24.97 3.22
N GLY A 403 -2.87 23.73 2.86
CA GLY A 403 -2.10 22.58 3.31
C GLY A 403 -2.90 21.32 3.58
N CYS A 404 -3.91 21.01 2.77
CA CYS A 404 -3.95 19.62 2.32
C CYS A 404 -2.63 19.44 1.55
N ASP A 405 -1.61 18.84 2.16
CA ASP A 405 -0.38 18.44 1.48
C ASP A 405 -0.69 17.29 0.51
N ASN A 406 -1.47 17.59 -0.52
CA ASN A 406 -1.45 16.80 -1.71
C ASN A 406 -0.13 17.16 -2.42
N LYS A 407 0.75 16.18 -2.55
CA LYS A 407 1.94 16.23 -3.41
C LYS A 407 1.64 16.79 -4.78
N GLU A 408 0.47 16.50 -5.30
CA GLU A 408 0.02 17.03 -6.57
C GLU A 408 -0.23 18.53 -6.47
N GLN A 409 -0.83 19.02 -5.39
CA GLN A 409 -1.09 20.45 -5.18
C GLN A 409 0.21 21.26 -5.09
N ARG A 410 1.17 20.89 -4.23
CA ARG A 410 2.46 21.60 -4.16
C ARG A 410 3.24 21.57 -5.47
N ILE A 411 3.16 20.45 -6.20
CA ILE A 411 3.73 20.35 -7.55
C ILE A 411 3.01 21.31 -8.49
N ILE A 412 1.67 21.35 -8.46
CA ILE A 412 0.86 22.24 -9.30
C ILE A 412 1.16 23.71 -8.98
N GLU A 413 1.25 24.09 -7.72
CA GLU A 413 1.58 25.45 -7.28
C GLU A 413 2.97 25.87 -7.77
N LEU A 414 4.00 25.04 -7.54
CA LEU A 414 5.34 25.33 -8.02
C LEU A 414 5.40 25.38 -9.56
N MET A 415 4.66 24.48 -10.24
CA MET A 415 4.54 24.53 -11.71
C MET A 415 3.83 25.82 -12.15
N TYR A 416 2.76 26.22 -11.49
CA TYR A 416 2.00 27.42 -11.81
C TYR A 416 2.84 28.69 -11.62
N ALA A 417 3.58 28.80 -10.51
CA ALA A 417 4.53 29.88 -10.27
C ALA A 417 5.61 29.92 -11.37
N TYR A 418 6.21 28.76 -11.66
CA TYR A 418 7.22 28.64 -12.72
C TYR A 418 6.69 29.05 -14.10
N PHE A 419 5.50 28.60 -14.49
CA PHE A 419 4.88 29.00 -15.76
C PHE A 419 4.49 30.47 -15.78
N SER A 420 3.97 31.02 -14.68
CA SER A 420 3.58 32.43 -14.58
C SER A 420 4.78 33.36 -14.71
N MET A 421 5.91 33.00 -14.11
CA MET A 421 7.20 33.66 -14.28
C MET A 421 7.61 33.66 -15.76
N LYS A 422 7.58 32.50 -16.42
CA LYS A 422 7.93 32.38 -17.86
C LYS A 422 7.00 33.17 -18.77
N LEU A 423 5.70 33.16 -18.52
CA LEU A 423 4.70 33.93 -19.28
C LEU A 423 4.88 35.44 -19.10
N SER A 424 5.42 35.87 -17.96
CA SER A 424 5.79 37.26 -17.70
C SER A 424 7.11 37.67 -18.37
N GLY A 425 7.77 36.75 -19.10
CA GLY A 425 9.00 37.00 -19.84
C GLY A 425 10.29 36.81 -19.04
N TYR A 426 10.19 36.35 -17.78
CA TYR A 426 11.36 36.21 -16.90
C TYR A 426 12.04 34.85 -17.04
N GLU A 427 13.35 34.81 -16.78
CA GLU A 427 14.15 33.57 -16.72
C GLU A 427 14.58 33.23 -15.29
N VAL A 428 14.64 31.95 -14.92
CA VAL A 428 15.08 31.46 -13.58
C VAL A 428 16.45 32.00 -13.13
N PHE A 429 17.29 32.41 -14.08
CA PHE A 429 18.64 32.94 -13.81
C PHE A 429 18.77 34.43 -14.15
N GLU A 430 17.67 35.13 -14.34
CA GLU A 430 17.72 36.58 -14.53
C GLU A 430 18.31 37.23 -13.26
N GLY A 431 19.43 37.96 -13.41
CA GLY A 431 20.22 38.48 -12.28
C GLY A 431 21.33 37.55 -11.74
N PHE A 432 21.32 36.26 -12.07
CA PHE A 432 22.32 35.27 -11.64
C PHE A 432 23.33 34.88 -12.73
N LYS A 433 23.25 35.52 -13.90
CA LYS A 433 23.86 35.08 -15.17
C LYS A 433 25.39 34.92 -15.17
N ASP A 434 26.12 35.41 -14.18
CA ASP A 434 27.60 35.43 -14.20
C ASP A 434 28.31 34.85 -12.96
N ASN A 435 27.59 34.30 -11.96
CA ASN A 435 28.20 33.95 -10.66
C ASN A 435 28.49 32.46 -10.43
N TYR A 436 27.91 31.54 -11.21
CA TYR A 436 28.04 30.09 -10.98
C TYR A 436 28.50 29.36 -12.24
N LYS A 437 29.61 28.60 -12.15
CA LYS A 437 30.21 27.89 -13.30
C LYS A 437 29.71 26.44 -13.39
N LYS A 438 29.46 25.79 -12.26
CA LYS A 438 28.99 24.41 -12.17
C LYS A 438 27.65 24.34 -11.43
N VAL A 439 26.56 24.32 -12.19
CA VAL A 439 25.19 24.24 -11.64
C VAL A 439 24.67 22.81 -11.71
N ALA A 440 23.96 22.39 -10.65
CA ALA A 440 23.28 21.11 -10.57
C ALA A 440 21.80 21.23 -10.21
N ILE A 441 21.00 20.28 -10.68
CA ILE A 441 19.59 20.12 -10.29
C ILE A 441 19.47 18.90 -9.38
N TYR A 442 18.85 19.08 -8.21
CA TYR A 442 18.48 18.00 -7.31
C TYR A 442 17.01 17.60 -7.52
N GLY A 443 16.80 16.32 -7.84
CA GLY A 443 15.49 15.68 -8.02
C GLY A 443 14.95 15.79 -9.44
N MET A 444 14.95 14.69 -10.20
CA MET A 444 14.53 14.65 -11.60
C MET A 444 13.11 14.11 -11.81
N GLY A 445 12.21 14.58 -10.95
CA GLY A 445 10.77 14.42 -11.13
C GLY A 445 10.23 15.26 -12.29
N ARG A 446 8.92 15.51 -12.31
CA ARG A 446 8.26 16.30 -13.37
C ARG A 446 8.87 17.71 -13.47
N ILE A 447 9.02 18.40 -12.34
CA ILE A 447 9.53 19.78 -12.26
C ILE A 447 11.02 19.85 -12.62
N GLY A 448 11.85 18.97 -12.03
CA GLY A 448 13.29 18.93 -12.35
C GLY A 448 13.58 18.70 -13.84
N LYS A 449 12.78 17.87 -14.52
CA LYS A 449 12.88 17.69 -15.98
C LYS A 449 12.52 18.96 -16.76
N LEU A 450 11.44 19.65 -16.36
CA LEU A 450 11.04 20.91 -17.00
C LEU A 450 12.14 21.97 -16.83
N LEU A 451 12.63 22.15 -15.61
CA LEU A 451 13.73 23.06 -15.33
C LEU A 451 14.96 22.69 -16.17
N TYR A 452 15.36 21.41 -16.18
CA TYR A 452 16.48 20.94 -16.99
C TYR A 452 16.35 21.35 -18.45
N PHE A 453 15.19 21.13 -19.09
CA PHE A 453 15.02 21.51 -20.50
C PHE A 453 15.12 23.02 -20.73
N ASP A 454 14.71 23.83 -19.76
CA ASP A 454 14.77 25.29 -19.82
C ASP A 454 16.20 25.83 -19.65
N ILE A 455 17.02 25.18 -18.83
CA ILE A 455 18.37 25.65 -18.47
C ILE A 455 19.49 24.67 -18.85
N LYS A 456 19.24 23.73 -19.77
CA LYS A 456 20.14 22.60 -20.09
C LYS A 456 21.57 23.02 -20.40
N ASP A 457 21.77 24.17 -21.05
CA ASP A 457 23.08 24.68 -21.44
C ASP A 457 23.91 25.17 -20.24
N LYS A 458 23.29 25.25 -19.05
CA LYS A 458 23.89 25.65 -17.78
C LYS A 458 24.01 24.49 -16.79
N VAL A 459 23.30 23.38 -17.01
CA VAL A 459 23.30 22.24 -16.08
C VAL A 459 24.46 21.31 -16.41
N SER A 460 25.39 21.22 -15.47
CA SER A 460 26.60 20.41 -15.58
C SER A 460 26.47 19.03 -14.95
N VAL A 461 25.65 18.93 -13.90
CA VAL A 461 25.45 17.71 -13.12
C VAL A 461 23.97 17.64 -12.73
N VAL A 462 23.45 16.43 -12.67
CA VAL A 462 22.14 16.17 -12.09
C VAL A 462 22.30 15.27 -10.89
N ILE A 463 21.65 15.62 -9.78
CA ILE A 463 21.73 14.87 -8.53
C ILE A 463 20.40 14.18 -8.30
N ASP A 464 20.42 12.85 -8.27
CA ASP A 464 19.24 12.07 -7.96
C ASP A 464 19.60 10.78 -7.21
N ARG A 465 18.72 10.36 -6.31
CA ARG A 465 18.88 9.08 -5.58
C ARG A 465 18.71 7.88 -6.52
N ASN A 466 18.02 8.07 -7.64
CA ASN A 466 17.82 7.04 -8.64
C ASN A 466 18.97 7.03 -9.67
N SER A 467 19.93 6.11 -9.45
CA SER A 467 21.08 5.90 -10.33
C SER A 467 20.75 5.43 -11.76
N LYS A 468 19.47 5.13 -12.06
CA LYS A 468 19.00 4.78 -13.42
C LYS A 468 18.52 5.98 -14.22
N ILE A 469 18.46 7.17 -13.63
CA ILE A 469 18.13 8.39 -14.37
C ILE A 469 19.31 8.71 -15.26
N SER A 470 19.13 8.50 -16.56
CA SER A 470 20.03 8.99 -17.59
C SER A 470 19.36 10.18 -18.26
N ILE A 471 20.05 11.32 -18.23
CA ILE A 471 19.63 12.53 -18.92
C ILE A 471 20.70 12.81 -19.96
N ASN A 472 20.26 12.95 -21.21
CA ASN A 472 21.13 13.05 -22.39
C ASN A 472 22.36 13.93 -22.13
N ASN A 473 23.53 13.32 -22.14
CA ASN A 473 24.84 13.98 -22.08
C ASN A 473 25.13 14.81 -20.80
N VAL A 474 24.45 14.56 -19.68
CA VAL A 474 24.75 15.21 -18.39
C VAL A 474 25.06 14.18 -17.31
N GLU A 475 26.14 14.43 -16.58
CA GLU A 475 26.61 13.55 -15.49
C GLU A 475 25.51 13.44 -14.41
N THR A 476 25.13 12.21 -14.05
CA THR A 476 24.18 11.97 -12.94
C THR A 476 24.94 11.46 -11.72
N ARG A 477 24.84 12.18 -10.60
CA ARG A 477 25.46 11.83 -9.34
C ARG A 477 24.43 11.43 -8.29
N ASN A 478 24.83 10.50 -7.43
CA ASN A 478 24.09 10.19 -6.22
C ASN A 478 24.34 11.30 -5.18
N PRO A 479 23.36 11.72 -4.37
CA PRO A 479 23.56 12.77 -3.38
C PRO A 479 24.57 12.43 -2.27
N ASP A 480 24.97 11.16 -2.15
CA ASP A 480 26.00 10.70 -1.20
C ASP A 480 27.42 10.91 -1.75
N SER A 481 27.56 11.33 -3.01
CA SER A 481 28.86 11.65 -3.61
C SER A 481 29.45 12.95 -3.06
N ASP A 482 30.73 13.20 -3.32
CA ASP A 482 31.33 14.52 -3.09
C ASP A 482 30.69 15.58 -4.00
N LEU A 483 30.13 16.64 -3.40
CA LEU A 483 29.46 17.74 -4.07
C LEU A 483 30.23 19.06 -3.95
N SER A 484 31.46 19.02 -3.44
CA SER A 484 32.30 20.21 -3.20
C SER A 484 32.73 20.95 -4.46
N ASP A 485 32.69 20.28 -5.61
CA ASP A 485 33.00 20.86 -6.92
C ASP A 485 31.79 21.57 -7.58
N ILE A 486 30.61 21.55 -6.95
CA ILE A 486 29.38 22.16 -7.47
C ILE A 486 29.16 23.53 -6.82
N ASP A 487 28.99 24.56 -7.66
CA ASP A 487 28.86 25.94 -7.20
C ASP A 487 27.44 26.24 -6.68
N LEU A 488 26.42 25.67 -7.35
CA LEU A 488 25.01 25.87 -7.03
C LEU A 488 24.21 24.58 -7.26
N ILE A 489 23.42 24.20 -6.25
CA ILE A 489 22.43 23.12 -6.37
C ILE A 489 21.02 23.71 -6.24
N ILE A 490 20.17 23.45 -7.23
CA ILE A 490 18.75 23.84 -7.23
C ILE A 490 17.90 22.63 -6.88
N ILE A 491 17.25 22.66 -5.72
CA ILE A 491 16.30 21.66 -5.26
C ILE A 491 14.95 21.89 -5.94
N THR A 492 14.45 20.86 -6.64
CA THR A 492 13.15 20.93 -7.33
C THR A 492 12.08 20.02 -6.70
N THR A 493 12.43 19.34 -5.60
CA THR A 493 11.48 18.56 -4.80
C THR A 493 10.70 19.48 -3.88
N VAL A 494 9.38 19.33 -3.83
CA VAL A 494 8.48 20.16 -3.00
C VAL A 494 8.29 19.63 -1.56
N TYR A 495 9.23 18.80 -1.10
CA TYR A 495 9.19 18.08 0.16
C TYR A 495 10.58 17.99 0.77
N ASP A 496 10.63 17.92 2.10
CA ASP A 496 11.86 17.72 2.86
C ASP A 496 12.98 18.71 2.48
N GLU A 497 12.62 19.92 2.00
CA GLU A 497 13.56 20.88 1.42
C GLU A 497 14.69 21.24 2.40
N GLU A 498 14.34 21.54 3.65
CA GLU A 498 15.32 21.83 4.71
C GLU A 498 16.21 20.63 5.03
N VAL A 499 15.63 19.43 5.04
CA VAL A 499 16.36 18.18 5.31
C VAL A 499 17.32 17.89 4.17
N ILE A 500 16.90 18.06 2.92
CA ILE A 500 17.71 17.89 1.71
C ILE A 500 18.81 18.95 1.67
N GLU A 501 18.48 20.21 1.94
CA GLU A 501 19.45 21.30 1.99
C GLU A 501 20.56 21.00 3.00
N HIS A 502 20.18 20.62 4.23
CA HIS A 502 21.12 20.22 5.26
C HIS A 502 21.95 19.00 4.84
N TYR A 503 21.30 18.01 4.21
CA TYR A 503 21.95 16.80 3.71
C TYR A 503 23.02 17.12 2.66
N LEU A 504 22.69 17.95 1.67
CA LEU A 504 23.60 18.31 0.58
C LEU A 504 24.79 19.13 1.08
N LYS A 505 24.56 20.08 1.98
CA LYS A 505 25.64 20.87 2.61
C LYS A 505 26.61 19.98 3.39
N LYS A 506 26.11 18.94 4.08
CA LYS A 506 26.96 17.95 4.77
C LYS A 506 27.87 17.18 3.81
N HIS A 507 27.49 17.03 2.55
CA HIS A 507 28.27 16.35 1.50
C HIS A 507 29.09 17.31 0.63
N GLY A 508 29.33 18.54 1.14
CA GLY A 508 30.25 19.49 0.53
C GLY A 508 29.60 20.54 -0.38
N ALA A 509 28.27 20.53 -0.55
CA ALA A 509 27.61 21.54 -1.37
C ALA A 509 27.76 22.95 -0.76
N ASN A 510 28.32 23.88 -1.55
CA ASN A 510 28.57 25.25 -1.09
C ASN A 510 27.28 26.09 -1.06
N THR A 511 26.59 26.17 -2.19
CA THR A 511 25.34 26.95 -2.33
C THR A 511 24.20 26.02 -2.70
N VAL A 512 23.13 26.04 -1.91
CA VAL A 512 21.93 25.23 -2.13
C VAL A 512 20.72 26.15 -2.01
N THR A 513 19.84 26.12 -3.01
CA THR A 513 18.58 26.86 -3.01
C THR A 513 17.45 25.97 -3.54
N THR A 514 16.20 26.42 -3.40
CA THR A 514 15.04 25.75 -3.98
C THR A 514 14.60 26.50 -5.24
N LEU A 515 13.96 25.81 -6.17
CA LEU A 515 13.36 26.46 -7.33
C LEU A 515 12.31 27.49 -6.91
N LYS A 516 11.56 27.21 -5.83
CA LYS A 516 10.57 28.14 -5.29
C LYS A 516 11.20 29.46 -4.86
N LYS A 517 12.25 29.40 -4.02
CA LYS A 517 13.00 30.60 -3.57
C LYS A 517 13.53 31.42 -4.75
N LEU A 518 14.04 30.77 -5.79
CA LEU A 518 14.51 31.47 -6.99
C LEU A 518 13.39 32.20 -7.72
N ILE A 519 12.20 31.59 -7.83
CA ILE A 519 11.04 32.23 -8.45
C ILE A 519 10.59 33.42 -7.60
N ASP A 520 10.47 33.23 -6.28
CA ASP A 520 10.06 34.28 -5.34
C ASP A 520 11.02 35.49 -5.39
N GLU A 521 12.34 35.25 -5.43
CA GLU A 521 13.36 36.30 -5.57
C GLU A 521 13.22 37.09 -6.88
N ILE A 522 12.84 36.44 -7.99
CA ILE A 522 12.60 37.10 -9.28
C ILE A 522 11.34 37.96 -9.22
N GLU A 523 10.28 37.50 -8.55
CA GLU A 523 9.05 38.26 -8.38
C GLU A 523 9.30 39.51 -7.49
N ASP A 524 10.08 39.36 -6.43
CA ASP A 524 10.50 40.45 -5.54
C ASP A 524 11.36 41.51 -6.26
N ILE A 525 12.35 41.08 -7.06
CA ILE A 525 13.23 41.98 -7.84
C ILE A 525 12.41 42.81 -8.85
N ASN A 526 11.34 42.23 -9.37
CA ASN A 526 10.53 42.83 -10.42
C ASN A 526 9.25 43.52 -9.92
N GLY A 527 9.08 43.62 -8.59
CA GLY A 527 8.06 44.44 -7.94
C GLY A 527 6.62 43.94 -8.10
N LYS A 528 6.41 42.62 -7.97
CA LYS A 528 5.07 42.03 -7.84
C LYS A 528 4.71 41.71 -6.40
#